data_AF-A0A4V2XWX5-F1
#
_entry.id   AF-A0A4V2XWX5-F1
#
_cell.length_a   1.000
_cell.length_b   1.000
_cell.length_c   1.000
_cell.angle_alpha   90.00
_cell.angle_beta   90.00
_cell.angle_gamma   90.00
#
_symmetry.space_group_name_H-M   'P 1'
#
loop_
_entity.id
_entity.type
_entity.pdbx_description
1 polymer ?
#
loop_
_entity_poly.entity_id
_entity_poly.type
_entity_poly.pdbx_seq_one_letter_code
_entity_poly.pdbx_strand_id
1 'polypeptide(L)'
;MVNIVFEFSDHFSDGRYADHASAFTVMNWLVTILKAIGAVVALLSIARPSRHIRPSAITVVIWGAFATLTVYALGSVAQAIGMAAGLTGSVDDIDLAGIAYVMFFLLAAGGFGVLAVSYSRRHRMPARLAVLGVLGAPLLLGLVLVVVPALLTAVGLMPSE
;
A
#
# COMPACT_ATOMS: atom_id res chain seq x y z
N MET A 1 -10.69 1.65 5.96
CA MET A 1 -11.07 2.54 7.07
C MET A 1 -9.82 2.82 7.89
N VAL A 2 -9.61 4.06 8.31
CA VAL A 2 -8.64 4.35 9.36
C VAL A 2 -9.10 3.55 10.59
N ASN A 3 -8.16 2.98 11.33
CA ASN A 3 -8.44 2.31 12.60
C ASN A 3 -8.83 3.31 13.71
N ILE A 4 -9.67 4.31 13.37
CA ILE A 4 -10.22 5.32 14.28
C ILE A 4 -10.92 4.63 15.44
N VAL A 5 -11.54 3.48 15.19
CA VAL A 5 -12.16 2.68 16.25
C VAL A 5 -11.13 2.20 17.26
N PHE A 6 -9.97 1.65 16.86
CA PHE A 6 -8.97 1.22 17.85
C PHE A 6 -8.24 2.38 18.53
N GLU A 7 -8.05 3.52 17.85
CA GLU A 7 -7.44 4.72 18.42
C GLU A 7 -8.39 5.44 19.40
N PHE A 8 -9.72 5.38 19.18
CA PHE A 8 -10.72 5.89 20.13
C PHE A 8 -11.05 4.93 21.28
N SER A 9 -10.82 3.62 21.09
CA SER A 9 -11.21 2.60 22.08
C SER A 9 -10.13 2.30 23.10
N ASP A 10 -8.95 2.93 23.01
CA ASP A 10 -7.79 2.63 23.86
C ASP A 10 -7.44 1.12 23.87
N HIS A 11 -7.79 0.39 22.80
CA HIS A 11 -7.76 -1.07 22.81
C HIS A 11 -6.35 -1.66 22.91
N PHE A 12 -5.34 -0.84 22.59
CA PHE A 12 -3.92 -1.20 22.70
C PHE A 12 -3.25 -0.61 23.94
N SER A 13 -3.94 0.18 24.78
CA SER A 13 -3.33 0.78 25.98
C SER A 13 -3.23 -0.22 27.15
N ASP A 14 -4.14 -1.20 27.22
CA ASP A 14 -4.10 -2.30 28.19
C ASP A 14 -4.03 -3.66 27.48
N GLY A 15 -2.82 -4.26 27.41
CA GLY A 15 -2.62 -5.61 26.86
C GLY A 15 -1.18 -5.95 26.44
N ARG A 16 -0.97 -7.18 25.94
CA ARG A 16 0.33 -7.77 25.55
C ARG A 16 1.15 -6.98 24.52
N TYR A 17 0.54 -5.98 23.87
CA TYR A 17 1.14 -5.15 22.81
C TYR A 17 1.15 -3.66 23.14
N ALA A 18 0.94 -3.28 24.41
CA ALA A 18 0.93 -1.87 24.84
C ALA A 18 2.23 -1.14 24.47
N ASP A 19 3.37 -1.83 24.55
CA ASP A 19 4.67 -1.30 24.16
C ASP A 19 4.80 -1.00 22.65
N HIS A 20 3.89 -1.52 21.81
CA HIS A 20 3.85 -1.30 20.36
C HIS A 20 2.74 -0.33 19.92
N ALA A 21 1.92 0.17 20.84
CA ALA A 21 0.78 1.04 20.52
C ALA A 21 1.21 2.29 19.73
N SER A 22 2.34 2.90 20.12
CA SER A 22 2.92 4.06 19.44
C SER A 22 3.40 3.73 18.02
N ALA A 23 4.06 2.59 17.82
CA ALA A 23 4.46 2.10 16.49
C ALA A 23 3.24 1.83 15.60
N PHE A 24 2.17 1.23 16.14
CA PHE A 24 0.93 1.01 15.39
C PHE A 24 0.27 2.31 14.95
N THR A 25 0.26 3.33 15.81
CA THR A 25 -0.25 4.66 15.46
C THR A 25 0.56 5.29 14.32
N VAL A 26 1.90 5.23 14.38
CA VAL A 26 2.75 5.76 13.30
C VAL A 26 2.50 5.01 11.98
N MET A 27 2.39 3.69 12.02
CA MET A 27 2.07 2.89 10.84
C MET A 27 0.67 3.19 10.28
N ASN A 28 -0.32 3.43 11.13
CA ASN A 28 -1.68 3.80 10.72
C ASN A 28 -1.69 5.16 10.00
N TRP A 29 -0.96 6.15 10.52
CA TRP A 29 -0.80 7.46 9.88
C TRP A 29 -0.04 7.36 8.56
N LEU A 30 1.04 6.58 8.50
CA LEU A 30 1.80 6.32 7.28
C LEU A 30 0.89 5.76 6.17
N VAL A 31 0.11 4.72 6.49
CA VAL A 31 -0.83 4.09 5.56
C VAL A 31 -1.90 5.08 5.10
N THR A 32 -2.37 5.94 6.00
CA THR A 32 -3.36 6.97 5.68
C THR A 32 -2.81 8.00 4.70
N ILE A 33 -1.59 8.51 4.93
CA ILE A 33 -0.90 9.43 4.02
C ILE A 33 -0.69 8.76 2.65
N LEU A 34 -0.26 7.50 2.62
CA LEU A 34 -0.02 6.78 1.37
C LEU A 34 -1.31 6.62 0.55
N LYS A 35 -2.44 6.31 1.22
CA LYS A 35 -3.76 6.27 0.59
C LYS A 35 -4.19 7.63 0.05
N ALA A 36 -3.95 8.70 0.81
CA ALA A 36 -4.23 10.07 0.36
C ALA A 36 -3.40 10.44 -0.88
N ILE A 37 -2.10 10.12 -0.89
CA ILE A 37 -1.22 10.31 -2.06
C ILE A 37 -1.77 9.53 -3.26
N GLY A 38 -2.14 8.26 -3.07
CA GLY A 38 -2.76 7.45 -4.12
C GLY A 38 -4.03 8.09 -4.69
N ALA A 39 -4.91 8.59 -3.82
CA ALA A 39 -6.14 9.28 -4.23
C ALA A 39 -5.84 10.57 -5.01
N VAL A 40 -4.88 11.37 -4.55
CA VAL A 40 -4.43 12.59 -5.26
C VAL A 40 -3.87 12.24 -6.63
N VAL A 41 -3.04 11.20 -6.74
CA VAL A 41 -2.51 10.72 -8.02
C VAL A 41 -3.62 10.29 -8.96
N ALA A 42 -4.60 9.53 -8.46
CA ALA A 42 -5.77 9.12 -9.25
C ALA A 42 -6.55 10.34 -9.75
N LEU A 43 -6.82 11.32 -8.89
CA LEU A 43 -7.48 12.57 -9.27
C LEU A 43 -6.68 13.35 -10.31
N LEU A 44 -5.36 13.50 -10.13
CA LEU A 44 -4.47 14.19 -11.07
C LEU A 44 -4.36 13.47 -12.42
N SER A 45 -4.56 12.16 -12.46
CA SER A 45 -4.57 11.38 -13.71
C SER A 45 -5.82 11.65 -14.56
N ILE A 46 -6.93 12.03 -13.93
CA ILE A 46 -8.22 12.30 -14.56
C ILE A 46 -8.39 13.80 -14.84
N ALA A 47 -7.90 14.65 -13.92
CA ALA A 47 -8.00 16.09 -14.01
C ALA A 47 -7.30 16.64 -15.26
N ARG A 48 -7.80 17.77 -15.79
CA ARG A 48 -7.18 18.44 -16.93
C ARG A 48 -5.70 18.73 -16.63
N PRO A 49 -4.78 18.54 -17.60
CA PRO A 49 -3.36 18.68 -17.36
C PRO A 49 -3.06 20.07 -16.80
N SER A 50 -2.65 20.11 -15.53
CA SER A 50 -2.08 21.28 -14.89
C SER A 50 -0.77 21.62 -15.62
N ARG A 51 -0.59 22.89 -16.00
CA ARG A 51 0.64 23.40 -16.63
C ARG A 51 1.91 23.08 -15.82
N HIS A 52 1.77 22.80 -14.51
CA HIS A 52 2.88 22.57 -13.59
C HIS A 52 3.30 21.10 -13.46
N ILE A 53 2.48 20.14 -13.91
CA ILE A 53 2.77 18.71 -13.70
C ILE A 53 3.15 18.06 -15.01
N ARG A 54 4.38 17.52 -15.07
CA ARG A 54 4.87 16.81 -16.25
C ARG A 54 4.13 15.47 -16.41
N PRO A 55 3.56 15.15 -17.59
CA PRO A 55 2.89 13.88 -17.85
C PRO A 55 3.79 12.65 -17.58
N SER A 56 5.10 12.81 -17.75
CA SER A 56 6.08 11.77 -17.43
C SER A 56 6.10 11.40 -15.96
N ALA A 57 5.98 12.37 -15.05
CA ALA A 57 5.97 12.13 -13.61
C ALA A 57 4.71 11.38 -13.18
N ILE A 58 3.54 11.82 -13.67
CA ILE A 58 2.26 11.14 -13.41
C ILE A 58 2.31 9.69 -13.92
N THR A 59 2.88 9.47 -15.11
CA THR A 59 3.04 8.12 -15.68
C THR A 59 3.84 7.21 -14.76
N VAL A 60 5.02 7.66 -14.30
CA VAL A 60 5.88 6.87 -13.40
C VAL A 60 5.15 6.57 -12.09
N VAL A 61 4.47 7.56 -11.51
CA VAL A 61 3.79 7.40 -10.22
C VAL A 61 2.59 6.46 -10.32
N ILE A 62 1.77 6.55 -11.36
CA ILE A 62 0.62 5.65 -11.54
C ILE A 62 1.08 4.21 -11.78
N TRP A 63 2.12 4.00 -12.60
CA TRP A 63 2.69 2.67 -12.81
C TRP A 63 3.32 2.10 -11.54
N GLY A 64 3.97 2.94 -10.72
CA GLY A 64 4.48 2.54 -9.41
C GLY A 64 3.38 2.19 -8.42
N ALA A 65 2.30 2.98 -8.36
CA ALA A 65 1.13 2.69 -7.53
C ALA A 65 0.46 1.37 -7.94
N PHE A 66 0.25 1.16 -9.25
CA PHE A 66 -0.24 -0.10 -9.81
C PHE A 66 0.65 -1.28 -9.39
N ALA A 67 1.95 -1.21 -9.67
CA ALA A 67 2.88 -2.29 -9.34
C ALA A 67 2.92 -2.60 -7.85
N THR A 68 2.91 -1.58 -6.99
CA THR A 68 2.89 -1.75 -5.52
C THR A 68 1.63 -2.47 -5.07
N LEU A 69 0.46 -2.04 -5.55
CA LEU A 69 -0.82 -2.67 -5.22
C LEU A 69 -0.90 -4.10 -5.76
N THR A 70 -0.39 -4.35 -6.96
CA THR A 70 -0.35 -5.70 -7.54
C THR A 70 0.54 -6.64 -6.74
N VAL A 71 1.76 -6.22 -6.37
CA VAL A 71 2.64 -7.04 -5.52
C VAL A 71 1.98 -7.35 -4.19
N TYR A 72 1.37 -6.34 -3.57
CA TYR A 72 0.66 -6.50 -2.31
C TYR A 72 -0.53 -7.48 -2.41
N ALA A 73 -1.37 -7.30 -3.43
CA ALA A 73 -2.53 -8.15 -3.66
C ALA A 73 -2.13 -9.59 -3.97
N LEU A 74 -1.09 -9.79 -4.80
CA LEU A 74 -0.55 -11.12 -5.10
C LEU A 74 0.01 -11.80 -3.85
N GLY A 75 0.75 -11.06 -3.01
CA GLY A 75 1.25 -11.58 -1.73
C GLY A 75 0.11 -12.00 -0.81
N SER A 76 -0.95 -11.19 -0.73
CA SER A 76 -2.12 -11.50 0.10
C SER A 76 -2.90 -12.72 -0.41
N VAL A 77 -3.05 -12.87 -1.73
CA VAL A 77 -3.65 -14.05 -2.34
C VAL A 77 -2.79 -15.29 -2.13
N ALA A 78 -1.47 -15.18 -2.31
CA ALA A 78 -0.55 -16.29 -2.08
C ALA A 78 -0.58 -16.76 -0.61
N GLN A 79 -0.65 -15.83 0.34
CA GLN A 79 -0.82 -16.14 1.76
C GLN A 79 -2.14 -16.86 2.04
N ALA A 80 -3.26 -16.38 1.48
CA ALA A 80 -4.56 -17.03 1.64
C ALA A 80 -4.58 -18.45 1.04
N ILE A 81 -3.94 -18.66 -0.12
CA ILE A 81 -3.76 -19.98 -0.71
C ILE A 81 -2.89 -20.86 0.19
N GLY A 82 -1.80 -20.32 0.74
CA GLY A 82 -0.93 -21.02 1.69
C GLY A 82 -1.66 -21.45 2.96
N MET A 83 -2.53 -20.60 3.51
CA MET A 83 -3.40 -20.93 4.63
C MET A 83 -4.39 -22.05 4.26
N ALA A 84 -5.09 -21.91 3.12
CA ALA A 84 -6.05 -22.90 2.65
C ALA A 84 -5.40 -24.28 2.37
N ALA A 85 -4.15 -24.29 1.94
CA ALA A 85 -3.35 -25.50 1.71
C ALA A 85 -2.69 -26.06 2.99
N GLY A 86 -2.84 -25.38 4.14
CA GLY A 86 -2.19 -25.76 5.41
C GLY A 86 -0.66 -25.58 5.43
N LEU A 87 -0.12 -24.77 4.51
CA LEU A 87 1.32 -24.50 4.37
C LEU A 87 1.80 -23.35 5.25
N THR A 88 0.93 -22.35 5.51
CA THR A 88 1.27 -21.14 6.28
C THR A 88 0.08 -20.68 7.11
N GLY A 89 0.15 -20.73 8.46
CA GLY A 89 -0.95 -20.30 9.34
C GLY A 89 -2.11 -21.30 9.44
N SER A 90 -3.23 -20.90 10.06
CA SER A 90 -4.45 -21.71 10.17
C SER A 90 -5.48 -21.34 9.11
N VAL A 91 -6.30 -22.30 8.68
CA VAL A 91 -7.47 -22.05 7.81
C VAL A 91 -8.53 -21.23 8.54
N ASP A 92 -8.61 -21.36 9.87
CA ASP A 92 -9.57 -20.63 10.71
C ASP A 92 -9.30 -19.11 10.73
N ASP A 93 -8.10 -18.69 10.30
CA ASP A 93 -7.72 -17.28 10.18
C ASP A 93 -8.28 -16.64 8.88
N ILE A 94 -8.86 -17.44 7.97
CA ILE A 94 -9.50 -16.95 6.74
C ILE A 94 -10.95 -16.54 7.06
N ASP A 95 -11.14 -15.27 7.40
CA ASP A 95 -12.46 -14.70 7.69
C ASP A 95 -13.01 -13.84 6.55
N LEU A 96 -14.28 -13.45 6.67
CA LEU A 96 -14.96 -12.61 5.67
C LEU A 96 -14.29 -11.23 5.54
N ALA A 97 -13.74 -10.68 6.64
CA ALA A 97 -13.07 -9.40 6.63
C ALA A 97 -11.76 -9.44 5.83
N GLY A 98 -10.97 -10.50 6.00
CA GLY A 98 -9.76 -10.79 5.23
C GLY A 98 -10.07 -10.96 3.73
N ILE A 99 -11.12 -11.70 3.39
CA ILE A 99 -11.55 -11.84 1.98
C ILE A 99 -11.94 -10.48 1.39
N ALA A 100 -12.77 -9.71 2.09
CA ALA A 100 -13.18 -8.38 1.64
C ALA A 100 -11.99 -7.44 1.48
N TYR A 101 -11.01 -7.54 2.37
CA TYR A 101 -9.76 -6.79 2.32
C TYR A 101 -8.94 -7.14 1.07
N VAL A 102 -8.70 -8.43 0.79
CA VAL A 102 -8.00 -8.86 -0.43
C VAL A 102 -8.72 -8.39 -1.69
N MET A 103 -10.05 -8.54 -1.73
CA MET A 103 -10.88 -8.08 -2.86
C MET A 103 -10.77 -6.56 -3.07
N PHE A 104 -10.77 -5.77 -2.00
CA PHE A 104 -10.57 -4.33 -2.09
C PHE A 104 -9.23 -3.97 -2.75
N PHE A 105 -8.14 -4.64 -2.36
CA PHE A 105 -6.82 -4.38 -2.95
C PHE A 105 -6.72 -4.85 -4.40
N LEU A 106 -7.36 -5.96 -4.76
CA LEU A 106 -7.46 -6.43 -6.15
C LEU A 106 -8.21 -5.41 -7.02
N LEU A 107 -9.34 -4.89 -6.55
CA LEU A 107 -10.10 -3.85 -7.24
C LEU A 107 -9.29 -2.56 -7.39
N ALA A 108 -8.59 -2.14 -6.33
CA ALA A 108 -7.71 -0.98 -6.37
C ALA A 108 -6.57 -1.18 -7.38
N ALA A 109 -5.89 -2.33 -7.37
CA ALA A 109 -4.85 -2.67 -8.34
C ALA A 109 -5.40 -2.64 -9.77
N GLY A 110 -6.57 -3.24 -10.01
CA GLY A 110 -7.25 -3.19 -11.31
C GLY A 110 -7.53 -1.76 -11.77
N GLY A 111 -8.09 -0.93 -10.89
CA GLY A 111 -8.38 0.49 -11.16
C GLY A 111 -7.12 1.28 -11.52
N PHE A 112 -6.04 1.14 -10.74
CA PHE A 112 -4.76 1.78 -11.05
C PHE A 112 -4.12 1.24 -12.33
N GLY A 113 -4.28 -0.05 -12.64
CA GLY A 113 -3.82 -0.62 -13.91
C GLY A 113 -4.52 -0.01 -15.11
N VAL A 114 -5.86 0.13 -15.04
CA VAL A 114 -6.66 0.80 -16.07
C VAL A 114 -6.21 2.26 -16.22
N LEU A 115 -6.01 2.99 -15.12
CA LEU A 115 -5.51 4.36 -15.15
C LEU A 115 -4.10 4.44 -15.78
N ALA A 116 -3.19 3.53 -15.42
CA ALA A 116 -1.82 3.49 -15.92
C ALA A 116 -1.80 3.33 -17.45
N VAL A 117 -2.56 2.36 -17.95
CA VAL A 117 -2.67 2.06 -19.38
C VAL A 117 -3.36 3.21 -20.12
N SER A 118 -4.48 3.69 -19.60
CA SER A 118 -5.25 4.78 -20.21
C SER A 118 -4.43 6.07 -20.31
N TYR A 119 -3.78 6.49 -19.22
CA TYR A 119 -2.96 7.69 -19.17
C TYR A 119 -1.75 7.59 -20.10
N SER A 120 -1.06 6.44 -20.08
CA SER A 120 0.11 6.20 -20.95
C SER A 120 -0.27 6.26 -22.43
N ARG A 121 -1.42 5.69 -22.81
CA ARG A 121 -1.94 5.74 -24.18
C ARG A 121 -2.33 7.16 -24.58
N ARG A 122 -3.09 7.86 -23.73
CA ARG A 122 -3.57 9.23 -23.98
C ARG A 122 -2.42 10.20 -24.23
N HIS A 123 -1.33 10.05 -23.48
CA HIS A 123 -0.16 10.93 -23.57
C HIS A 123 0.99 10.36 -24.42
N ARG A 124 0.79 9.21 -25.08
CA ARG A 124 1.81 8.52 -25.91
C ARG A 124 3.16 8.34 -25.18
N MET A 125 3.09 7.94 -23.91
CA MET A 125 4.27 7.82 -23.07
C MET A 125 5.07 6.56 -23.43
N PRO A 126 6.42 6.62 -23.42
CA PRO A 126 7.24 5.47 -23.77
C PRO A 126 7.25 4.43 -22.64
N ALA A 127 7.34 3.15 -23.01
CA ALA A 127 7.33 2.01 -22.08
C ALA A 127 8.42 2.10 -20.99
N ARG A 128 9.55 2.76 -21.26
CA ARG A 128 10.61 2.99 -20.26
C ARG A 128 10.11 3.69 -18.99
N LEU A 129 9.11 4.58 -19.10
CA LEU A 129 8.53 5.25 -17.93
C LEU A 129 7.64 4.32 -17.12
N ALA A 130 6.95 3.39 -17.79
CA ALA A 130 6.20 2.33 -17.13
C ALA A 130 7.15 1.41 -16.36
N VAL A 131 8.24 0.96 -17.00
CA VAL A 131 9.29 0.15 -16.36
C VAL A 131 9.89 0.88 -15.17
N LEU A 132 10.22 2.17 -15.30
CA LEU A 132 10.74 2.97 -14.20
C LEU A 132 9.75 3.04 -13.02
N GLY A 133 8.46 3.24 -13.30
CA GLY A 133 7.42 3.21 -12.28
C GLY A 133 7.31 1.85 -11.59
N VAL A 134 7.28 0.77 -12.37
CA VAL A 134 7.19 -0.61 -11.86
C VAL A 134 8.40 -0.95 -10.98
N LEU A 135 9.61 -0.57 -11.38
CA LEU A 135 10.82 -0.76 -10.57
C LEU A 135 10.85 0.13 -9.32
N GLY A 136 10.11 1.23 -9.31
CA GLY A 136 9.90 2.04 -8.12
C GLY A 136 9.13 1.31 -7.02
N ALA A 137 8.26 0.36 -7.37
CA ALA A 137 7.47 -0.40 -6.39
C ALA A 137 8.33 -1.25 -5.42
N PRO A 138 9.24 -2.14 -5.87
CA PRO A 138 10.11 -2.88 -4.96
C PRO A 138 11.05 -1.98 -4.16
N LEU A 139 11.49 -0.85 -4.72
CA LEU A 139 12.28 0.13 -3.97
C LEU A 139 11.46 0.78 -2.84
N LEU A 140 10.22 1.17 -3.14
CA LEU A 140 9.32 1.78 -2.16
C LEU A 140 8.91 0.76 -1.08
N LEU A 141 8.63 -0.48 -1.48
CA LEU A 141 8.36 -1.57 -0.55
C LEU A 141 9.58 -1.86 0.33
N GLY A 142 10.79 -1.98 -0.25
CA GLY A 142 12.02 -2.20 0.50
C GLY A 142 12.32 -1.04 1.46
N LEU A 143 12.10 0.21 1.02
CA LEU A 143 12.24 1.38 1.87
C LEU A 143 11.27 1.31 3.05
N VAL A 144 9.98 1.03 2.81
CA VAL A 144 8.98 0.96 3.88
C VAL A 144 9.28 -0.21 4.82
N LEU A 145 9.66 -1.38 4.30
CA LEU A 145 9.88 -2.58 5.10
C LEU A 145 11.19 -2.55 5.90
N VAL A 146 12.19 -1.78 5.48
CA VAL A 146 13.50 -1.71 6.16
C VAL A 146 13.66 -0.41 6.93
N VAL A 147 13.41 0.73 6.29
CA VAL A 147 13.71 2.04 6.86
C VAL A 147 12.69 2.44 7.92
N VAL A 148 11.39 2.16 7.72
CA VAL A 148 10.38 2.52 8.73
C VAL A 148 10.60 1.74 10.03
N PRO A 149 10.76 0.41 10.04
CA PRO A 149 11.09 -0.31 11.27
C PRO A 149 12.41 0.15 11.90
N ALA A 150 13.46 0.38 11.11
CA ALA A 150 14.73 0.88 11.62
C ALA A 150 14.61 2.25 12.30
N LEU A 151 13.82 3.17 11.71
CA LEU A 151 13.56 4.48 12.31
C LEU A 151 12.72 4.38 13.58
N LEU A 152 11.68 3.53 13.59
CA LEU A 152 10.85 3.30 14.77
C LEU A 152 11.68 2.72 15.93
N THR A 153 12.58 1.79 15.62
CA THR A 153 13.52 1.22 16.58
C THR A 153 14.52 2.26 17.09
N ALA A 154 15.11 3.05 16.19
CA ALA A 154 16.08 4.09 16.54
C ALA A 154 15.49 5.21 17.43
N VAL A 155 14.20 5.50 17.29
CA VAL A 155 13.48 6.50 18.10
C VAL A 155 12.90 5.88 19.38
N GLY A 156 13.09 4.57 19.60
CA GLY A 156 12.60 3.86 20.79
C GLY A 156 11.08 3.65 20.82
N LEU A 157 10.43 3.77 19.66
CA LEU A 157 8.99 3.54 19.50
C LEU A 157 8.65 2.08 19.20
N MET A 158 9.66 1.27 18.88
CA MET A 158 9.54 -0.17 18.66
C MET A 158 10.66 -0.88 19.44
N PRO A 159 10.35 -1.93 20.22
CA PRO A 159 11.37 -2.74 20.90
C PRO A 159 12.36 -3.33 19.89
N SER A 160 13.66 -3.28 20.22
CA SER A 160 14.73 -3.89 19.43
C SER A 160 14.90 -5.36 19.82
N GLU A 161 13.91 -6.19 19.50
CA GLU A 161 13.95 -7.65 19.70
C GLU A 161 13.62 -8.38 18.39
#